data_AF-A0A958CIC7-F1
#
_entry.id   AF-A0A958CIC7-F1
#
_cell.length_a   1.000
_cell.length_b   1.000
_cell.length_c   1.000
_cell.angle_alpha   90.00
_cell.angle_beta   90.00
_cell.angle_gamma   90.00
#
_symmetry.space_group_name_H-M   'P 1'
#
loop_
_entity.id
_entity.type
_entity.pdbx_description
1 polymer ?
#
loop_
_entity_poly.entity_id
_entity_poly.type
_entity_poly.pdbx_seq_one_letter_code
_entity_poly.pdbx_strand_id
1 'polypeptide(L)'
;PGGIVPPEEYEALRDEIIEKLHASRDVLDHEPVLEEAIKREDVYHGPNLHKSPDIIIRWKTTRVIRGIYLPQPGKEPPPVPPLSPNLNNGGHRLHGIFVMAGDGVREGHRFDEGILWDLAPTILHYLGVPVPDDMDGRVLAESFDADWLAEHPVTFSAGTGESGQGADYDSEAQALIDERLRGLGYVG
;
A
#
# COMPACT_ATOMS: atom_id res chain seq x y z
N PRO A 1 -14.25 -17.23 8.36
CA PRO A 1 -14.59 -17.01 6.94
C PRO A 1 -16.05 -17.37 6.65
N GLY A 2 -16.80 -16.47 6.02
CA GLY A 2 -18.22 -16.67 5.64
C GLY A 2 -18.43 -16.82 4.13
N GLY A 3 -17.41 -17.28 3.39
CA GLY A 3 -17.47 -17.46 1.94
C GLY A 3 -18.28 -18.68 1.52
N ILE A 4 -18.69 -18.72 0.25
CA ILE A 4 -19.47 -19.81 -0.35
C ILE A 4 -18.61 -20.94 -0.94
N VAL A 5 -17.28 -20.76 -0.94
CA VAL A 5 -16.32 -21.70 -1.54
C VAL A 5 -15.90 -22.73 -0.48
N PRO A 6 -16.00 -24.04 -0.75
CA PRO A 6 -15.50 -25.07 0.14
C PRO A 6 -13.99 -24.90 0.42
N PRO A 7 -13.50 -25.12 1.65
CA PRO A 7 -12.08 -24.95 1.99
C PRO A 7 -11.14 -25.76 1.09
N GLU A 8 -11.55 -26.95 0.67
CA GLU A 8 -10.80 -27.83 -0.22
C GLU A 8 -10.64 -27.31 -1.66
N GLU A 9 -11.54 -26.43 -2.11
CA GLU A 9 -11.51 -25.82 -3.45
C GLU A 9 -10.82 -24.45 -3.46
N TYR A 10 -10.61 -23.85 -2.28
CA TYR A 10 -10.15 -22.47 -2.14
C TYR A 10 -8.82 -22.19 -2.85
N GLU A 11 -7.80 -23.03 -2.66
CA GLU A 11 -6.49 -22.82 -3.30
C GLU A 11 -6.56 -23.01 -4.82
N ALA A 12 -7.26 -24.04 -5.28
CA ALA A 12 -7.44 -24.29 -6.71
C ALA A 12 -8.17 -23.14 -7.41
N LEU A 13 -9.19 -22.58 -6.76
CA LEU A 13 -9.93 -21.42 -7.28
C LEU A 13 -9.05 -20.16 -7.30
N ARG A 14 -8.21 -19.94 -6.29
CA ARG A 14 -7.27 -18.80 -6.30
C ARG A 14 -6.31 -18.89 -7.48
N ASP A 15 -5.74 -20.07 -7.71
CA ASP A 15 -4.82 -20.30 -8.82
C ASP A 15 -5.53 -20.08 -10.17
N GLU A 16 -6.76 -20.59 -10.34
CA GLU A 16 -7.58 -20.35 -11.53
C GLU A 16 -7.86 -18.86 -11.77
N ILE A 17 -8.18 -18.10 -10.71
CA ILE A 17 -8.41 -16.66 -10.79
C ILE A 17 -7.11 -15.95 -11.21
N ILE A 18 -5.96 -16.30 -10.62
CA ILE A 18 -4.66 -15.72 -10.97
C ILE A 18 -4.35 -15.98 -12.46
N GLU A 19 -4.52 -17.21 -12.93
CA GLU A 19 -4.32 -17.56 -14.35
C GLU A 19 -5.22 -16.72 -15.28
N LYS A 20 -6.51 -16.59 -14.94
CA LYS A 20 -7.44 -15.75 -15.71
C LYS A 20 -7.01 -14.28 -15.68
N LEU A 21 -6.59 -13.75 -14.55
CA LEU A 21 -6.09 -12.37 -14.46
C LEU A 21 -4.89 -12.17 -15.40
N HIS A 22 -3.95 -13.13 -15.50
CA HIS A 22 -2.85 -13.06 -16.46
C HIS A 22 -3.31 -13.12 -17.94
N ALA A 23 -4.41 -13.83 -18.22
CA ALA A 23 -5.03 -13.88 -19.55
C ALA A 23 -5.83 -12.62 -19.91
N SER A 24 -6.11 -11.73 -18.94
CA SER A 24 -6.91 -10.53 -19.19
C SER A 24 -6.21 -9.49 -20.08
N ARG A 25 -7.00 -8.79 -20.89
CA ARG A 25 -6.54 -7.80 -21.89
C ARG A 25 -7.36 -6.51 -21.80
N ASP A 26 -6.80 -5.42 -22.30
CA ASP A 26 -7.53 -4.16 -22.46
C ASP A 26 -8.49 -4.26 -23.64
N VAL A 27 -9.71 -3.77 -23.47
CA VAL A 27 -10.73 -3.70 -24.51
C VAL A 27 -10.35 -2.78 -25.66
N LEU A 28 -9.46 -1.81 -25.44
CA LEU A 28 -9.05 -0.84 -26.48
C LEU A 28 -7.97 -1.37 -27.41
N ASP A 29 -6.88 -1.89 -26.86
CA ASP A 29 -5.66 -2.23 -27.62
C ASP A 29 -5.30 -3.73 -27.56
N HIS A 30 -6.07 -4.54 -26.82
CA HIS A 30 -5.85 -5.97 -26.64
C HIS A 30 -4.53 -6.36 -25.96
N GLU A 31 -3.83 -5.41 -25.35
CA GLU A 31 -2.57 -5.68 -24.66
C GLU A 31 -2.81 -6.18 -23.22
N PRO A 32 -1.91 -7.00 -22.63
CA PRO A 32 -2.03 -7.48 -21.25
C PRO A 32 -2.08 -6.36 -20.21
N VAL A 33 -3.10 -6.38 -19.34
CA VAL A 33 -3.35 -5.33 -18.34
C VAL A 33 -2.76 -5.62 -16.97
N LEU A 34 -2.49 -6.89 -16.67
CA LEU A 34 -1.95 -7.31 -15.39
C LEU A 34 -0.43 -7.10 -15.37
N GLU A 35 0.07 -6.46 -14.32
CA GLU A 35 1.49 -6.49 -13.96
C GLU A 35 1.76 -7.76 -13.14
N GLU A 36 0.96 -7.98 -12.09
CA GLU A 36 1.13 -9.11 -11.17
C GLU A 36 -0.18 -9.42 -10.42
N ALA A 37 -0.41 -10.69 -10.09
CA ALA A 37 -1.44 -11.12 -9.15
C ALA A 37 -0.78 -12.00 -8.08
N ILE A 38 -0.83 -11.56 -6.83
CA ILE A 38 -0.03 -12.12 -5.74
C ILE A 38 -0.93 -12.65 -4.64
N LYS A 39 -0.60 -13.78 -4.04
CA LYS A 39 -1.29 -14.33 -2.88
C LYS A 39 -0.95 -13.50 -1.63
N ARG A 40 -1.91 -13.31 -0.73
CA ARG A 40 -1.70 -12.45 0.46
C ARG A 40 -0.51 -12.85 1.33
N GLU A 41 -0.26 -14.14 1.45
CA GLU A 41 0.81 -14.72 2.24
C GLU A 41 2.21 -14.41 1.68
N ASP A 42 2.31 -14.04 0.40
CA ASP A 42 3.56 -13.64 -0.22
C ASP A 42 3.86 -12.13 -0.04
N VAL A 43 2.85 -11.34 0.38
CA VAL A 43 2.96 -9.87 0.52
C VAL A 43 2.90 -9.44 1.97
N TYR A 44 1.96 -10.00 2.73
CA TYR A 44 1.65 -9.59 4.08
C TYR A 44 1.96 -10.71 5.06
N HIS A 45 2.27 -10.33 6.29
CA HIS A 45 2.49 -11.25 7.39
C HIS A 45 1.89 -10.68 8.69
N GLY A 46 1.98 -11.46 9.77
CA GLY A 46 1.50 -11.03 11.08
C GLY A 46 0.02 -11.39 11.37
N PRO A 47 -0.47 -10.99 12.55
CA PRO A 47 -1.73 -11.51 13.12
C PRO A 47 -2.98 -11.12 12.32
N ASN A 48 -2.89 -10.05 11.53
CA ASN A 48 -4.01 -9.53 10.72
C ASN A 48 -4.02 -10.06 9.29
N LEU A 49 -3.15 -11.01 8.91
CA LEU A 49 -3.08 -11.56 7.55
C LEU A 49 -4.46 -12.05 7.04
N HIS A 50 -5.27 -12.64 7.91
CA HIS A 50 -6.60 -13.13 7.56
C HIS A 50 -7.61 -12.04 7.18
N LYS A 51 -7.32 -10.76 7.46
CA LYS A 51 -8.14 -9.60 7.08
C LYS A 51 -7.81 -9.07 5.69
N SER A 52 -6.67 -9.47 5.11
CA SER A 52 -6.28 -9.00 3.79
C SER A 52 -7.02 -9.77 2.67
N PRO A 53 -7.18 -9.16 1.48
CA PRO A 53 -7.77 -9.83 0.32
C PRO A 53 -6.99 -11.09 -0.05
N ASP A 54 -7.66 -12.12 -0.55
CA ASP A 54 -7.00 -13.39 -0.91
C ASP A 54 -5.99 -13.25 -2.06
N ILE A 55 -6.23 -12.29 -2.97
CA ILE A 55 -5.36 -11.99 -4.12
C ILE A 55 -5.18 -10.47 -4.21
N ILE A 56 -3.93 -10.03 -4.26
CA ILE A 56 -3.53 -8.63 -4.49
C ILE A 56 -3.25 -8.47 -5.97
N ILE A 57 -3.90 -7.50 -6.59
CA ILE A 57 -3.78 -7.26 -8.03
C ILE A 57 -3.00 -5.98 -8.29
N ARG A 58 -1.91 -6.09 -9.04
CA ARG A 58 -1.14 -4.96 -9.56
C ARG A 58 -1.42 -4.84 -11.05
N TRP A 59 -2.04 -3.73 -11.44
CA TRP A 59 -2.29 -3.41 -12.84
C TRP A 59 -1.07 -2.71 -13.46
N LYS A 60 -0.89 -2.87 -14.77
CA LYS A 60 0.10 -2.09 -15.52
C LYS A 60 -0.25 -0.61 -15.46
N THR A 61 0.70 0.22 -15.09
CA THR A 61 0.54 1.68 -15.01
C THR A 61 1.22 2.42 -16.17
N THR A 62 1.79 1.69 -17.13
CA THR A 62 2.43 2.27 -18.33
C THR A 62 1.45 2.91 -19.29
N ARG A 63 0.14 2.64 -19.13
CA ARG A 63 -0.96 3.15 -19.96
C ARG A 63 -2.27 3.21 -19.17
N VAL A 64 -3.25 3.90 -19.74
CA VAL A 64 -4.61 3.96 -19.17
C VAL A 64 -5.39 2.75 -19.64
N ILE A 65 -5.76 1.87 -18.70
CA ILE A 65 -6.61 0.72 -18.99
C ILE A 65 -8.05 1.18 -19.20
N ARG A 66 -8.65 0.84 -20.34
CA ARG A 66 -9.98 1.35 -20.73
C ARG A 66 -11.12 0.44 -20.32
N GLY A 67 -10.81 -0.82 -20.13
CA GLY A 67 -11.71 -1.87 -19.69
C GLY A 67 -10.97 -3.19 -19.71
N ILE A 68 -11.35 -4.11 -18.85
CA ILE A 68 -10.68 -5.40 -18.69
C ILE A 68 -11.63 -6.48 -19.20
N TYR A 69 -11.13 -7.35 -20.08
CA TYR A 69 -11.87 -8.52 -20.50
C TYR A 69 -10.97 -9.75 -20.61
N LEU A 70 -11.59 -10.93 -20.54
CA LEU A 70 -10.96 -12.21 -20.82
C LEU A 70 -11.26 -12.59 -22.27
N PRO A 71 -10.25 -12.70 -23.15
CA PRO A 71 -10.45 -13.16 -24.51
C PRO A 71 -11.09 -14.55 -24.54
N GLN A 72 -12.13 -14.71 -25.37
CA GLN A 72 -12.80 -15.99 -25.58
C GLN A 72 -12.92 -16.26 -27.08
N PRO A 73 -12.65 -17.49 -27.55
CA PRO A 73 -12.79 -17.84 -28.97
C PRO A 73 -14.19 -17.50 -29.50
N GLY A 74 -14.24 -16.77 -30.61
CA GLY A 74 -15.51 -16.39 -31.26
C GLY A 74 -16.33 -15.32 -30.54
N LYS A 75 -15.78 -14.67 -29.50
CA LYS A 75 -16.42 -13.51 -28.86
C LYS A 75 -15.62 -12.24 -29.11
N GLU A 76 -16.30 -11.21 -29.58
CA GLU A 76 -15.73 -9.88 -29.72
C GLU A 76 -15.51 -9.24 -28.34
N PRO A 77 -14.50 -8.37 -28.20
CA PRO A 77 -14.31 -7.55 -27.01
C PRO A 77 -15.56 -6.69 -26.75
N PRO A 78 -15.87 -6.38 -25.47
CA PRO A 78 -16.94 -5.44 -25.17
C PRO A 78 -16.61 -4.05 -25.73
N PRO A 79 -17.62 -3.23 -26.08
CA PRO A 79 -17.39 -1.91 -26.64
C PRO A 79 -16.62 -1.01 -25.65
N VAL A 80 -15.72 -0.18 -26.18
CA VAL A 80 -14.95 0.77 -25.39
C VAL A 80 -15.88 1.86 -24.86
N PRO A 81 -16.00 2.05 -23.53
CA PRO A 81 -16.84 3.11 -22.99
C PRO A 81 -16.27 4.50 -23.38
N PRO A 82 -17.14 5.49 -23.63
CA PRO A 82 -16.70 6.86 -23.92
C PRO A 82 -15.88 7.42 -22.76
N LEU A 83 -14.87 8.24 -23.07
CA LEU A 83 -14.16 9.02 -22.05
C LEU A 83 -15.15 9.96 -21.39
N SER A 84 -15.51 9.68 -20.13
CA SER A 84 -16.02 10.76 -19.30
C SER A 84 -14.82 11.66 -18.98
N PRO A 85 -14.90 12.97 -19.22
CA PRO A 85 -13.87 13.91 -18.78
C PRO A 85 -13.65 13.89 -17.25
N ASN A 86 -14.58 13.29 -16.50
CA ASN A 86 -14.49 13.10 -15.06
C ASN A 86 -13.99 11.71 -14.64
N LEU A 87 -13.67 10.79 -15.58
CA LEU A 87 -13.43 9.38 -15.26
C LEU A 87 -12.03 9.08 -14.69
N ASN A 88 -11.09 10.02 -14.77
CA ASN A 88 -9.70 9.72 -14.41
C ASN A 88 -8.96 11.00 -13.98
N ASN A 89 -9.10 11.38 -12.70
CA ASN A 89 -8.44 12.55 -12.14
C ASN A 89 -7.16 12.21 -11.34
N GLY A 90 -6.72 10.95 -11.34
CA GLY A 90 -5.46 10.54 -10.73
C GLY A 90 -5.33 9.02 -10.65
N GLY A 91 -4.14 8.50 -10.95
CA GLY A 91 -3.77 7.11 -10.72
C GLY A 91 -2.65 7.02 -9.70
N HIS A 92 -2.71 6.06 -8.79
CA HIS A 92 -1.62 5.83 -7.84
C HIS A 92 -0.40 5.23 -8.58
N ARG A 93 0.80 5.67 -8.19
CA ARG A 93 2.07 5.14 -8.67
C ARG A 93 2.82 4.51 -7.51
N LEU A 94 3.62 3.50 -7.81
CA LEU A 94 4.43 2.81 -6.81
C LEU A 94 5.50 3.73 -6.20
N HIS A 95 6.13 4.55 -7.04
CA HIS A 95 7.17 5.47 -6.62
C HIS A 95 6.58 6.85 -6.30
N GLY A 96 6.95 7.36 -5.12
CA GLY A 96 6.66 8.71 -4.68
C GLY A 96 7.86 9.64 -4.79
N ILE A 97 7.73 10.84 -4.23
CA ILE A 97 8.82 11.79 -4.04
C ILE A 97 9.07 11.90 -2.54
N PHE A 98 10.32 11.74 -2.12
CA PHE A 98 10.75 11.96 -0.75
C PHE A 98 11.79 13.09 -0.72
N VAL A 99 11.62 14.03 0.21
CA VAL A 99 12.56 15.12 0.44
C VAL A 99 12.67 15.32 1.94
N MET A 100 13.91 15.39 2.43
CA MET A 100 14.23 15.71 3.81
C MET A 100 15.21 16.87 3.85
N ALA A 101 15.02 17.79 4.79
CA ALA A 101 15.89 18.93 5.00
C ALA A 101 15.78 19.35 6.48
N GLY A 102 16.92 19.64 7.09
CA GLY A 102 16.98 19.91 8.53
C GLY A 102 18.41 19.88 9.04
N ASP A 103 18.55 20.11 10.34
CA ASP A 103 19.83 19.97 11.03
C ASP A 103 20.32 18.52 10.95
N GLY A 104 21.60 18.31 10.70
CA GLY A 104 22.18 16.97 10.55
C GLY A 104 21.73 16.15 9.34
N VAL A 105 20.84 16.66 8.48
CA VAL A 105 20.43 15.99 7.24
C VAL A 105 21.47 16.26 6.16
N ARG A 106 21.95 15.18 5.52
CA ARG A 106 22.98 15.27 4.47
C ARG A 106 22.48 16.02 3.25
N GLU A 107 23.19 17.07 2.88
CA GLU A 107 22.92 17.82 1.66
C GLU A 107 23.27 17.00 0.40
N GLY A 108 22.39 17.08 -0.61
CA GLY A 108 22.61 16.45 -1.92
C GLY A 108 22.63 14.91 -1.91
N HIS A 109 22.29 14.29 -0.77
CA HIS A 109 22.23 12.85 -0.67
C HIS A 109 21.01 12.30 -1.43
N ARG A 110 21.24 11.24 -2.19
CA ARG A 110 20.22 10.42 -2.83
C ARG A 110 20.46 8.99 -2.38
N PHE A 111 19.39 8.31 -1.97
CA PHE A 111 19.39 6.88 -1.73
C PHE A 111 18.48 6.21 -2.77
N ASP A 112 18.89 5.03 -3.23
CA ASP A 112 18.16 4.27 -4.24
C ASP A 112 17.14 3.31 -3.62
N GLU A 113 17.21 3.08 -2.30
CA GLU A 113 16.45 2.07 -1.57
C GLU A 113 15.82 2.65 -0.29
N GLY A 114 14.58 3.15 -0.42
CA GLY A 114 13.73 3.44 0.72
C GLY A 114 12.28 3.09 0.41
N ILE A 115 11.61 2.51 1.40
CA ILE A 115 10.20 2.16 1.30
C ILE A 115 9.35 3.10 2.15
N LEU A 116 8.05 3.17 1.87
CA LEU A 116 7.13 4.08 2.55
C LEU A 116 7.15 3.92 4.07
N TRP A 117 7.38 2.70 4.56
CA TRP A 117 7.36 2.39 5.99
C TRP A 117 8.61 2.87 6.73
N ASP A 118 9.70 3.20 6.02
CA ASP A 118 10.91 3.78 6.61
C ASP A 118 10.71 5.24 7.08
N LEU A 119 9.65 5.90 6.58
CA LEU A 119 9.40 7.31 6.90
C LEU A 119 9.10 7.52 8.38
N ALA A 120 8.22 6.71 8.95
CA ALA A 120 7.81 6.84 10.33
C ALA A 120 8.98 6.64 11.33
N PRO A 121 9.78 5.55 11.29
CA PRO A 121 10.93 5.39 12.17
C PRO A 121 12.00 6.48 11.94
N THR A 122 12.19 6.94 10.69
CA THR A 122 13.12 8.05 10.39
C THR A 122 12.67 9.37 11.02
N ILE A 123 11.38 9.70 10.95
CA ILE A 123 10.80 10.90 11.56
C ILE A 123 10.88 10.82 13.08
N LEU A 124 10.55 9.68 13.68
CA LEU A 124 10.65 9.49 15.13
C LEU A 124 12.08 9.70 15.61
N HIS A 125 13.04 9.07 14.93
CA HIS A 125 14.46 9.24 15.21
C HIS A 125 14.89 10.71 15.14
N TYR A 126 14.54 11.42 14.05
CA TYR A 126 14.87 12.83 13.88
C TYR A 126 14.29 13.73 14.98
N LEU A 127 13.12 13.37 15.51
CA LEU A 127 12.46 14.08 16.62
C LEU A 127 12.99 13.66 18.01
N GLY A 128 14.00 12.80 18.08
CA GLY A 128 14.54 12.28 19.35
C GLY A 128 13.58 11.35 20.09
N VAL A 129 12.60 10.78 19.40
CA VAL A 129 11.64 9.81 19.96
C VAL A 129 12.17 8.39 19.72
N PRO A 130 12.25 7.52 20.75
CA PRO A 130 12.63 6.13 20.56
C PRO A 130 11.72 5.41 19.57
N VAL A 131 12.34 4.70 18.62
CA VAL A 131 11.65 3.95 17.56
C VAL A 131 11.09 2.64 18.13
N PRO A 132 9.78 2.36 18.01
CA PRO A 132 9.24 1.06 18.40
C PRO A 132 9.91 -0.08 17.63
N ASP A 133 10.31 -1.14 18.33
CA ASP A 133 10.99 -2.30 17.74
C ASP A 133 10.05 -3.24 16.95
N ASP A 134 8.75 -2.95 16.93
CA ASP A 134 7.71 -3.65 16.14
C ASP A 134 7.35 -2.93 14.82
N MET A 135 8.07 -1.87 14.44
CA MET A 135 7.90 -1.23 13.12
C MET A 135 8.56 -2.05 12.01
N ASP A 136 7.84 -2.24 10.89
CA ASP A 136 8.37 -2.94 9.70
C ASP A 136 9.48 -2.16 8.97
N GLY A 137 9.46 -0.83 9.07
CA GLY A 137 10.43 0.06 8.43
C GLY A 137 11.70 0.27 9.26
N ARG A 138 12.77 0.71 8.59
CA ARG A 138 14.03 1.08 9.25
C ARG A 138 14.23 2.59 9.27
N VAL A 139 15.09 3.06 10.18
CA VAL A 139 15.61 4.42 10.09
C VAL A 139 16.51 4.54 8.85
N LEU A 140 16.26 5.54 8.02
CA LEU A 140 17.12 5.91 6.88
C LEU A 140 18.35 6.67 7.37
N ALA A 141 19.16 6.01 8.20
CA ALA A 141 20.33 6.60 8.85
C ALA A 141 21.32 7.20 7.85
N GLU A 142 21.42 6.62 6.64
CA GLU A 142 22.24 7.13 5.54
C GLU A 142 21.90 8.56 5.12
N SER A 143 20.72 9.07 5.50
CA SER A 143 20.26 10.43 5.22
C SER A 143 20.81 11.49 6.20
N PHE A 144 21.50 11.09 7.26
CA PHE A 144 22.06 11.98 8.28
C PHE A 144 23.59 11.98 8.27
N ASP A 145 24.19 13.12 8.64
CA ASP A 145 25.64 13.26 8.77
C ASP A 145 26.18 12.33 9.86
N ALA A 146 27.38 11.78 9.64
CA ALA A 146 27.96 10.80 10.56
C ALA A 146 28.18 11.38 11.97
N ASP A 147 28.61 12.63 12.06
CA ASP A 147 28.82 13.32 13.34
C ASP A 147 27.48 13.56 14.06
N TRP A 148 26.43 13.92 13.31
CA TRP A 148 25.11 14.11 13.87
C TRP A 148 24.52 12.82 14.42
N LEU A 149 24.67 11.70 13.71
CA LEU A 149 24.26 10.37 14.19
C LEU A 149 25.03 9.90 15.42
N ALA A 150 26.29 10.31 15.56
CA ALA A 150 27.08 10.00 16.75
C ALA A 150 26.54 10.74 17.99
N GLU A 151 26.04 11.97 17.82
CA GLU A 151 25.41 12.77 18.87
C GLU A 151 23.95 12.37 19.12
N HIS A 152 23.26 11.87 18.10
CA HIS A 152 21.87 11.45 18.12
C HIS A 152 21.79 9.97 17.73
N PRO A 153 22.16 9.03 18.62
CA PRO A 153 22.07 7.61 18.29
C PRO A 153 20.60 7.18 18.13
N VAL A 154 20.34 6.26 17.19
CA VAL A 154 19.03 5.62 17.09
C VAL A 154 18.75 4.86 18.39
N THR A 155 17.62 5.18 19.02
CA THR A 155 17.16 4.50 20.23
C THR A 155 15.87 3.76 19.93
N PHE A 156 15.65 2.65 20.62
CA PHE A 156 14.49 1.80 20.44
C PHE A 156 13.65 1.75 21.72
N SER A 157 12.34 1.61 21.54
CA SER A 157 11.37 1.30 22.58
C SER A 157 10.71 -0.03 22.29
N ALA A 158 10.16 -0.67 23.33
CA ALA A 158 9.35 -1.86 23.13
C ALA A 158 8.08 -1.49 22.36
N GLY A 159 7.82 -2.22 21.28
CA GLY A 159 6.57 -2.20 20.55
C GLY A 159 5.39 -2.50 21.47
N THR A 160 4.24 -1.88 21.22
CA THR A 160 3.05 -2.17 22.01
C THR A 160 2.45 -3.51 21.63
N GLY A 161 2.76 -4.06 20.45
CA GLY A 161 2.27 -5.38 20.01
C GLY A 161 0.74 -5.50 19.90
N GLU A 162 0.01 -4.42 20.20
CA GLU A 162 -1.44 -4.41 20.25
C GLU A 162 -1.99 -4.16 18.85
N SER A 163 -2.43 -5.25 18.23
CA SER A 163 -3.34 -5.20 17.10
C SER A 163 -4.70 -4.65 17.56
N GLY A 164 -4.83 -3.32 17.58
CA GLY A 164 -6.10 -2.62 17.50
C GLY A 164 -7.11 -2.89 18.62
N GLN A 165 -6.75 -2.58 19.87
CA GLN A 165 -7.71 -1.74 20.59
C GLN A 165 -7.51 -0.36 19.99
N GLY A 166 -8.54 0.19 19.33
CA GLY A 166 -8.50 1.61 18.96
C GLY A 166 -8.06 2.36 20.21
N ALA A 167 -7.20 3.38 20.06
CA ALA A 167 -6.88 4.22 21.21
C ALA A 167 -8.21 4.51 21.91
N ASP A 168 -8.28 4.21 23.21
CA ASP A 168 -9.46 4.44 24.03
C ASP A 168 -9.61 5.97 24.12
N TYR A 169 -10.05 6.55 23.01
CA TYR A 169 -10.41 7.93 22.91
C TYR A 169 -11.63 8.06 23.80
N ASP A 170 -11.56 8.98 24.74
CA ASP A 170 -12.77 9.40 25.40
C ASP A 170 -13.80 9.83 24.36
N SER A 171 -15.07 9.84 24.78
CA SER A 171 -16.19 10.16 23.88
C SER A 171 -16.04 11.51 23.19
N GLU A 172 -15.26 12.43 23.77
CA GLU A 172 -15.03 13.78 23.23
C GLU A 172 -14.01 13.75 22.09
N ALA A 173 -12.88 13.06 22.28
CA ALA A 173 -11.88 12.85 21.24
C ALA A 173 -12.46 12.04 20.06
N GLN A 174 -13.27 11.02 20.33
CA GLN A 174 -13.94 10.26 19.26
C GLN A 174 -14.93 11.14 18.48
N ALA A 175 -15.71 11.99 19.14
CA ALA A 175 -16.63 12.91 18.47
C ALA A 175 -15.90 13.95 17.59
N LEU A 176 -14.75 14.44 18.04
CA LEU A 176 -13.92 15.37 17.27
C LEU A 176 -13.32 14.70 16.03
N ILE A 177 -12.86 13.46 16.15
CA ILE A 177 -12.38 12.66 15.02
C ILE A 177 -13.51 12.46 14.01
N ASP A 178 -14.69 12.06 14.47
CA ASP A 178 -15.85 11.85 13.60
C ASP A 178 -16.28 13.14 12.89
N GLU A 179 -16.31 14.28 13.60
CA GLU A 179 -16.61 15.59 13.01
C GLU A 179 -15.60 15.95 11.91
N ARG A 180 -14.30 15.77 12.18
CA ARG A 180 -13.24 16.05 11.21
C ARG A 180 -13.33 15.13 10.01
N LEU A 181 -13.62 13.84 10.22
CA LEU A 181 -13.79 12.88 9.13
C LEU A 181 -15.04 13.16 8.29
N ARG A 182 -16.15 13.61 8.90
CA ARG A 182 -17.34 14.10 8.17
C ARG A 182 -17.00 15.35 7.35
N GLY A 183 -16.28 16.30 7.92
CA GLY A 183 -15.82 17.51 7.21
C GLY A 183 -14.91 17.21 6.02
N LEU A 184 -14.19 16.09 6.08
CA LEU A 184 -13.34 15.58 4.99
C LEU A 184 -14.06 14.60 4.05
N GLY A 185 -15.32 14.24 4.33
CA GLY A 185 -16.14 13.33 3.51
C GLY A 185 -15.83 11.84 3.65
N TYR A 186 -15.09 11.44 4.69
CA TYR A 186 -14.73 10.03 4.96
C TYR A 186 -15.82 9.26 5.72
N VAL A 187 -16.71 9.97 6.41
CA VAL A 187 -17.84 9.39 7.16
C VAL A 187 -19.11 10.12 6.71
N GLY A 188 -20.12 9.37 6.29
CA GLY A 188 -21.42 9.87 5.82
C GLY A 188 -22.53 9.72 6.87
#